data_AF-A0A968T2W1-F1
#
_entry.id   AF-A0A968T2W1-F1
#
_cell.length_a   1.000
_cell.length_b   1.000
_cell.length_c   1.000
_cell.angle_alpha   90.00
_cell.angle_beta   90.00
_cell.angle_gamma   90.00
#
_symmetry.space_group_name_H-M   'P 1'
#
loop_
_entity.id
_entity.type
_entity.pdbx_description
1 polymer ?
#
loop_
_entity_poly.entity_id
_entity_poly.type
_entity_poly.pdbx_seq_one_letter_code
_entity_poly.pdbx_strand_id
1 'polypeptide(L)'
;MINIPYKKKDFKVRLQAFHYTNTAKNQIAYKISGNGNDWVIRNGSYVEINKELANKDDALLQVKACNADGIWTNIKTIQFRITPPFWKKGWFFHLLY
;
A
#
# COMPACT_ATOMS: atom_id res chain seq x y z
N MET A 1 -2.80 2.53 -10.23
CA MET A 1 -1.65 1.60 -10.21
C MET A 1 -0.38 2.44 -10.13
N ILE A 2 0.55 2.09 -9.24
CA ILE A 2 1.80 2.84 -9.01
C ILE A 2 2.98 1.93 -9.37
N ASN A 3 3.88 2.41 -10.21
CA ASN A 3 5.06 1.67 -10.67
C ASN A 3 6.29 2.08 -9.88
N ILE A 4 6.97 1.11 -9.26
CA ILE A 4 8.17 1.34 -8.46
C ILE A 4 9.40 0.78 -9.20
N PRO A 5 10.48 1.56 -9.38
CA PRO A 5 11.72 1.06 -9.97
C PRO A 5 12.36 -0.07 -9.14
N TYR A 6 12.86 -1.12 -9.79
CA TYR A 6 13.54 -2.26 -9.14
C TYR A 6 14.58 -1.89 -8.05
N LYS A 7 15.27 -0.76 -8.20
CA LYS A 7 16.31 -0.28 -7.28
C LYS A 7 15.76 0.36 -6.00
N LYS A 8 14.46 0.63 -5.89
CA LYS A 8 13.81 1.23 -4.71
C LYS A 8 12.76 0.26 -4.18
N LYS A 9 13.12 -0.57 -3.21
CA LYS A 9 12.21 -1.60 -2.65
C LYS A 9 11.41 -1.13 -1.44
N ASP A 10 11.77 0.01 -0.86
CA ASP A 10 11.07 0.57 0.29
C ASP A 10 10.06 1.62 -0.13
N PHE A 11 8.86 1.55 0.45
CA PHE A 11 7.84 2.57 0.30
C PHE A 11 7.19 2.92 1.63
N LYS A 12 6.78 4.18 1.72
CA LYS A 12 6.07 4.75 2.85
C LYS A 12 4.72 5.27 2.36
N VAL A 13 3.65 4.80 2.98
CA VAL A 13 2.30 5.29 2.71
C VAL A 13 1.76 5.95 3.97
N ARG A 14 1.33 7.21 3.85
CA ARG A 14 0.62 7.93 4.90
C ARG A 14 -0.85 8.02 4.52
N LEU A 15 -1.72 7.55 5.41
CA LEU A 15 -3.17 7.64 5.27
C LEU A 15 -3.69 8.63 6.30
N GLN A 16 -4.64 9.47 5.88
CA GLN A 16 -5.32 10.44 6.73
C GLN A 16 -6.84 10.22 6.62
N ALA A 17 -7.52 10.04 7.75
CA ALA A 17 -8.97 10.06 7.82
C ALA A 17 -9.45 11.51 7.91
N PHE A 18 -10.22 11.97 6.92
CA PHE A 18 -10.81 13.31 6.88
C PHE A 18 -12.06 13.37 7.75
N HIS A 19 -11.89 13.40 9.07
CA HIS A 19 -13.00 13.63 10.00
C HIS A 19 -12.48 14.44 11.20
N TYR A 20 -12.87 15.72 11.25
CA TYR A 20 -12.27 16.75 12.11
C TYR A 20 -12.99 16.93 13.45
N THR A 21 -14.21 16.43 13.59
CA THR A 21 -15.07 16.61 14.77
C THR A 21 -14.69 15.74 15.96
N ASN A 22 -14.06 14.58 15.75
CA ASN A 22 -13.53 13.74 16.83
C ASN A 22 -12.40 12.83 16.34
N THR A 23 -11.24 13.43 16.10
CA THR A 23 -10.06 12.79 15.50
C THR A 23 -9.53 11.58 16.29
N ALA A 24 -9.70 11.58 17.62
CA ALA A 24 -9.24 10.51 18.50
C ALA A 24 -10.06 9.22 18.37
N LYS A 25 -11.33 9.31 17.96
CA LYS A 25 -12.22 8.16 17.78
C LYS A 25 -12.21 7.59 16.37
N ASN A 26 -11.53 8.25 15.43
CA ASN A 26 -11.38 7.70 14.09
C ASN A 26 -10.53 6.42 14.13
N GLN A 27 -10.83 5.47 13.26
CA GLN A 27 -10.00 4.29 13.08
C GLN A 27 -9.63 4.14 11.62
N ILE A 28 -8.42 3.65 11.36
CA ILE A 28 -7.97 3.30 10.02
C ILE A 28 -7.61 1.83 10.05
N ALA A 29 -8.18 1.06 9.12
CA ALA A 29 -7.80 -0.31 8.91
C ALA A 29 -7.13 -0.46 7.54
N TYR A 30 -6.02 -1.19 7.53
CA TYR A 30 -5.31 -1.49 6.29
C TYR A 30 -4.92 -2.96 6.22
N LYS A 31 -4.81 -3.46 4.99
CA LYS A 31 -4.38 -4.82 4.67
C LYS A 31 -3.41 -4.78 3.49
N ILE A 32 -2.33 -5.56 3.57
CA ILE A 32 -1.31 -5.67 2.51
C ILE A 32 -1.26 -7.13 2.05
N SER A 33 -1.37 -7.37 0.75
CA SER A 33 -1.23 -8.72 0.19
C SER A 33 0.14 -9.32 0.52
N GLY A 34 0.16 -10.54 1.05
CA GLY A 34 1.40 -11.29 1.32
C GLY A 34 1.89 -11.24 2.77
N ASN A 35 1.25 -10.48 3.67
CA ASN A 35 1.64 -10.39 5.08
C ASN A 35 0.55 -10.90 6.05
N GLY A 36 -0.18 -11.93 5.64
CA GLY A 36 -1.37 -12.44 6.35
C GLY A 36 -2.68 -11.88 5.80
N ASN A 37 -3.79 -12.52 6.18
CA ASN A 37 -5.12 -12.18 5.67
C ASN A 37 -5.89 -11.19 6.55
N ASP A 38 -5.32 -10.76 7.67
CA ASP A 38 -6.01 -9.98 8.67
C ASP A 38 -5.85 -8.47 8.46
N TRP A 39 -6.85 -7.72 8.90
CA TRP A 39 -6.83 -6.26 8.89
C TRP A 39 -6.03 -5.76 10.08
N VAL A 40 -5.10 -4.84 9.84
CA VAL A 40 -4.43 -4.10 10.92
C VAL A 40 -5.24 -2.84 11.19
N ILE A 41 -5.81 -2.74 12.39
CA ILE A 41 -6.61 -1.60 12.83
C ILE A 41 -5.73 -0.67 13.68
N ARG A 42 -5.78 0.63 13.38
CA ARG A 42 -5.09 1.69 14.13
C ARG A 42 -6.11 2.75 14.53
N ASN A 43 -6.05 3.17 15.78
CA ASN A 43 -6.84 4.28 16.29
C ASN A 43 -6.13 5.61 15.96
N GLY A 44 -6.92 6.64 15.69
CA GLY A 44 -6.46 7.98 15.35
C GLY A 44 -6.71 8.35 13.88
N SER A 45 -6.52 9.64 13.59
CA SER A 45 -6.79 10.19 12.27
C SER A 45 -5.72 9.90 11.22
N TYR A 46 -4.58 9.32 11.58
CA TYR A 46 -3.52 9.00 10.63
C TYR A 46 -2.84 7.67 10.92
N VAL A 47 -2.32 7.04 9.87
CA VAL A 47 -1.41 5.89 9.99
C VAL A 47 -0.30 6.02 8.97
N GLU A 48 0.92 5.71 9.40
CA GLU A 48 2.09 5.60 8.53
C GLU A 48 2.49 4.13 8.40
N ILE A 49 2.50 3.65 7.16
CA ILE A 49 2.80 2.26 6.81
C ILE A 49 4.15 2.26 6.11
N ASN A 50 5.13 1.63 6.74
CA ASN A 50 6.46 1.40 6.21
C ASN A 50 6.57 -0.06 5.79
N LYS A 51 6.84 -0.32 4.51
CA LYS A 51 6.97 -1.69 4.02
C LYS A 51 8.02 -1.76 2.92
N GLU A 52 8.77 -2.86 2.95
CA GLU A 52 9.61 -3.28 1.85
C GLU A 52 8.78 -4.18 0.92
N LEU A 53 8.73 -3.85 -0.37
CA LEU A 53 8.19 -4.80 -1.35
C LEU A 53 9.18 -5.95 -1.47
N ALA A 54 8.83 -7.09 -0.89
CA ALA A 54 9.44 -8.36 -1.24
C ALA A 54 9.29 -8.55 -2.76
N ASN A 55 10.23 -9.27 -3.40
CA ASN A 55 10.35 -9.45 -4.86
C ASN A 55 9.11 -10.02 -5.60
N LYS A 56 7.93 -10.15 -4.96
CA LYS A 56 6.66 -10.43 -5.61
C LYS A 56 6.22 -9.19 -6.38
N ASP A 57 6.01 -9.38 -7.68
CA ASP A 57 5.85 -8.31 -8.66
C ASP A 57 4.63 -7.41 -8.43
N ASP A 58 3.66 -7.81 -7.59
CA ASP A 58 2.46 -7.02 -7.30
C ASP A 58 2.13 -7.02 -5.79
N ALA A 59 2.01 -5.83 -5.20
CA ALA A 59 1.53 -5.62 -3.84
C ALA A 59 0.20 -4.84 -3.86
N LEU A 60 -0.81 -5.35 -3.16
CA LEU A 60 -2.13 -4.75 -3.00
C LEU A 60 -2.26 -4.20 -1.58
N LEU A 61 -2.41 -2.89 -1.46
CA LEU A 61 -2.75 -2.21 -0.22
C LEU A 61 -4.24 -1.87 -0.25
N GLN A 62 -5.00 -2.49 0.63
CA GLN A 62 -6.41 -2.18 0.85
C GLN A 62 -6.55 -1.35 2.11
N VAL A 63 -7.36 -0.29 2.05
CA VAL A 63 -7.55 0.65 3.16
C VAL A 63 -9.03 0.97 3.33
N LYS A 64 -9.46 1.13 4.57
CA LYS A 64 -10.78 1.66 4.94
C LYS A 64 -10.64 2.50 6.21
N ALA A 65 -11.48 3.51 6.36
CA ALA A 65 -11.53 4.34 7.55
C ALA A 65 -12.87 4.15 8.26
N CYS A 66 -12.89 4.38 9.56
CA CYS A 66 -14.06 4.40 10.40
C CYS A 66 -14.19 5.80 11.00
N ASN A 67 -15.38 6.40 10.91
CA ASN A 67 -15.66 7.64 11.61
C ASN A 67 -15.88 7.38 13.12
N ALA A 68 -16.10 8.46 13.88
CA ALA A 68 -16.32 8.40 15.33
C ALA A 68 -17.60 7.63 15.73
N ASP A 69 -18.54 7.43 14.81
CA ASP A 69 -19.80 6.73 15.01
C ASP A 69 -19.71 5.23 14.71
N GLY A 70 -18.52 4.71 14.39
CA GLY A 70 -18.33 3.29 14.07
C GLY A 70 -18.64 2.92 12.61
N ILE A 71 -18.91 3.92 11.75
CA ILE A 71 -19.27 3.70 10.34
C ILE A 71 -18.00 3.60 9.49
N TRP A 72 -17.82 2.44 8.86
CA TRP A 72 -16.70 2.16 7.95
C TRP A 72 -16.98 2.66 6.53
N THR A 73 -15.97 3.23 5.90
CA THR A 73 -15.99 3.60 4.48
C THR A 73 -15.82 2.37 3.58
N ASN A 74 -16.18 2.53 2.30
CA ASN A 74 -15.82 1.56 1.27
C ASN A 74 -14.30 1.34 1.21
N ILE A 75 -13.91 0.10 0.91
CA ILE A 75 -12.51 -0.30 0.78
C ILE A 75 -11.93 0.36 -0.48
N LYS A 76 -10.81 1.08 -0.31
CA LYS A 76 -10.00 1.57 -1.42
C LYS A 76 -8.80 0.66 -1.59
N THR A 77 -8.52 0.27 -2.84
CA THR A 77 -7.39 -0.61 -3.17
C THR A 77 -6.35 0.17 -3.96
N ILE A 78 -5.11 0.15 -3.49
CA ILE A 78 -3.94 0.73 -4.13
C ILE A 78 -3.05 -0.42 -4.57
N GLN A 79 -2.77 -0.48 -5.87
CA GLN A 79 -1.91 -1.52 -6.45
C GLN A 79 -0.53 -0.94 -6.73
N PHE A 80 0.50 -1.62 -6.23
CA PHE A 80 1.90 -1.33 -6.48
C PHE A 80 2.50 -2.45 -7.32
N ARG A 81 3.24 -2.10 -8.37
CA ARG A 81 3.98 -3.04 -9.21
C ARG A 81 5.45 -2.68 -9.23
N ILE A 82 6.31 -3.68 -9.02
CA ILE A 82 7.76 -3.51 -9.22
C ILE A 82 8.03 -3.62 -10.72
N THR A 83 8.66 -2.61 -11.29
CA THR A 83 9.07 -2.66 -12.70
C THR A 83 10.33 -3.52 -12.83
N PRO A 84 10.36 -4.49 -13.76
CA PRO A 84 11.53 -5.33 -13.96
C PRO A 84 12.73 -4.47 -14.40
N PRO A 85 13.95 -4.85 -14.00
CA PRO A 85 15.15 -4.13 -14.42
C PRO A 85 15.33 -4.19 -15.93
N PHE A 86 16.01 -3.20 -16.50
CA PHE A 86 16.12 -3.05 -17.95
C PHE A 86 16.82 -4.24 -18.64
N TRP A 87 17.76 -4.90 -17.95
CA TRP A 87 18.47 -6.10 -18.44
C TRP A 87 17.60 -7.36 -18.51
N LYS A 88 16.40 -7.35 -17.92
CA LYS A 88 15.41 -8.44 -18.09
C LYS A 88 14.40 -8.17 -19.20
N LYS A 89 14.51 -7.05 -19.92
CA LYS A 89 13.62 -6.73 -21.04
C LYS A 89 14.10 -7.47 -22.29
N GLY A 90 13.17 -7.96 -23.12
CA GLY A 90 13.46 -8.77 -24.31
C GLY A 90 14.52 -8.19 -25.26
N TRP A 91 14.56 -6.86 -25.41
CA TRP A 91 15.56 -6.18 -26.24
C TRP A 91 17.01 -6.37 -25.75
N PHE A 92 17.23 -6.58 -24.45
CA PHE A 92 18.58 -6.75 -23.91
C PHE A 92 19.17 -8.10 -24.32
N PHE A 93 18.33 -9.13 -24.47
CA PHE A 93 18.77 -10.42 -25.02
C PHE A 93 19.17 -10.31 -26.50
N HIS A 94 18.57 -9.38 -27.26
CA HIS A 94 18.98 -9.09 -28.63
C HIS A 94 20.28 -8.29 -28.75
N LEU A 95 20.81 -7.70 -27.67
CA LEU A 95 22.12 -7.04 -27.69
C LEU A 95 23.28 -7.94 -27.27
N LEU A 96 22.97 -9.09 -26.65
CA LEU A 96 23.95 -10.09 -26.24
C LEU A 96 24.20 -11.16 -27.32
N TYR A 97 23.52 -11.06 -28.46
CA TYR A 97 23.64 -11.94 -29.63
C TYR A 97 23.98 -11.08 -30.85
#